data_AF-A0A7S1LEN4-F1
#
_entry.id   AF-A0A7S1LEN4-F1
#
_cell.length_a   1.000
_cell.length_b   1.000
_cell.length_c   1.000
_cell.angle_alpha   90.00
_cell.angle_beta   90.00
_cell.angle_gamma   90.00
#
_symmetry.space_group_name_H-M   'P 1'
#
loop_
_entity.id
_entity.type
_entity.pdbx_description
1 polymer ?
#
loop_
_entity_poly.entity_id
_entity_poly.type
_entity_poly.pdbx_seq_one_letter_code
_entity_poly.pdbx_strand_id
1 'polypeptide(L)'
;AESPELAVLSSEQATVVRTAAKWALQGGSQERRTMLVRGVFGSGKSRTLASCIVMLDRLLTARKDPRRILLVCQTNVAVDGVLQSLLKRQGWDNFARLGSFRGVDPALLYRTVSLSKTRQSAVKELTEALQRRPPDVQAALKSAIDRGILPPKSVVWRRHRLLAATTAALDAAEHFGADALHCPIVLVDEATQLTEPAIFCCLRRVGAQQALIVGDPRQLPPRAEHAALRRSMLERLWEQRPETFRAELATQYRCHPMIAELGGALFYGGFLRSGVSAAERASVLGADGPPLAVILSDGAERRAGQSYSHD
;
A
#
# COMPACT_ATOMS: atom_id res chain seq x y z
N ALA A 1 -15.83 -18.79 -15.95
CA ALA A 1 -16.40 -17.56 -15.40
C ALA A 1 -15.27 -16.64 -15.00
N GLU A 2 -15.30 -15.35 -15.37
CA GLU A 2 -14.32 -14.39 -14.88
C GLU A 2 -14.41 -14.29 -13.35
N SER A 3 -13.27 -14.27 -12.70
CA SER A 3 -13.16 -14.24 -11.25
C SER A 3 -13.70 -12.89 -10.72
N PRO A 4 -14.46 -12.84 -9.61
CA PRO A 4 -15.00 -11.58 -9.07
C PRO A 4 -13.92 -10.52 -8.79
N GLU A 5 -12.69 -10.95 -8.50
CA GLU A 5 -11.53 -10.10 -8.26
C GLU A 5 -11.07 -9.33 -9.53
N LEU A 6 -11.47 -9.78 -10.73
CA LEU A 6 -11.15 -9.18 -12.02
C LEU A 6 -12.30 -8.35 -12.61
N ALA A 7 -13.54 -8.59 -12.21
CA ALA A 7 -14.74 -8.03 -12.85
C ALA A 7 -14.82 -6.49 -12.81
N VAL A 8 -14.17 -5.86 -11.83
CA VAL A 8 -14.19 -4.40 -11.62
C VAL A 8 -12.84 -3.73 -11.90
N LEU A 9 -11.92 -4.43 -12.55
CA LEU A 9 -10.59 -3.95 -12.86
C LEU A 9 -10.49 -3.49 -14.31
N SER A 10 -9.64 -2.50 -14.56
CA SER A 10 -9.24 -2.17 -15.93
C SER A 10 -8.44 -3.30 -16.56
N SER A 11 -8.30 -3.29 -17.89
CA SER A 11 -7.47 -4.27 -18.61
C SER A 11 -6.01 -4.26 -18.14
N GLU A 12 -5.46 -3.07 -17.85
CA GLU A 12 -4.12 -2.86 -17.30
C GLU A 12 -3.98 -3.53 -15.92
N GLN A 13 -4.93 -3.24 -15.01
CA GLN A 13 -4.96 -3.80 -13.66
C GLN A 13 -5.16 -5.32 -13.68
N ALA A 14 -6.08 -5.81 -14.52
CA ALA A 14 -6.36 -7.24 -14.68
C ALA A 14 -5.13 -8.00 -15.20
N THR A 15 -4.33 -7.39 -16.08
CA THR A 15 -3.08 -7.98 -16.58
C THR A 15 -2.06 -8.17 -15.45
N VAL A 16 -1.94 -7.18 -14.54
CA VAL A 16 -1.09 -7.31 -13.35
C VAL A 16 -1.57 -8.45 -12.46
N VAL A 17 -2.86 -8.51 -12.15
CA VAL A 17 -3.44 -9.56 -11.29
C VAL A 17 -3.26 -10.95 -11.91
N ARG A 18 -3.54 -11.11 -13.21
CA ARG A 18 -3.34 -12.39 -13.92
C ARG A 18 -1.87 -12.82 -13.96
N THR A 19 -0.94 -11.86 -14.06
CA THR A 19 0.50 -12.16 -14.06
C THR A 19 0.96 -12.59 -12.67
N ALA A 20 0.57 -11.87 -11.62
CA ALA A 20 0.85 -12.25 -10.24
C ALA A 20 0.22 -13.61 -9.88
N ALA A 21 -1.00 -13.89 -10.34
CA ALA A 21 -1.69 -15.15 -10.11
C ALA A 21 -0.91 -16.39 -10.58
N LYS A 22 -0.08 -16.26 -11.63
CA LYS A 22 0.78 -17.35 -12.11
C LYS A 22 1.78 -17.83 -11.06
N TRP A 23 2.11 -17.02 -10.06
CA TRP A 23 2.99 -17.39 -8.94
C TRP A 23 2.42 -18.49 -8.04
N ALA A 24 1.10 -18.64 -8.02
CA ALA A 24 0.41 -19.70 -7.30
C ALA A 24 0.30 -21.01 -8.12
N LEU A 25 0.57 -20.97 -9.42
CA LEU A 25 0.47 -22.13 -10.32
C LEU A 25 1.83 -22.84 -10.39
N GLN A 26 1.89 -24.13 -10.06
CA GLN A 26 3.10 -24.95 -10.26
C GLN A 26 3.45 -25.03 -11.75
N GLY A 27 4.74 -24.97 -12.09
CA GLY A 27 5.23 -25.07 -13.48
C GLY A 27 5.44 -23.74 -14.21
N GLY A 28 5.21 -22.59 -13.56
CA GLY A 28 5.66 -21.31 -14.09
C GLY A 28 7.18 -21.31 -14.18
N SER A 29 7.72 -21.10 -15.39
CA SER A 29 9.16 -20.93 -15.65
C SER A 29 9.81 -20.15 -14.49
N GLN A 30 10.95 -20.64 -14.00
CA GLN A 30 11.71 -19.97 -12.93
C GLN A 30 12.06 -18.50 -13.24
N GLU A 31 11.85 -18.05 -14.46
CA GLU A 31 12.25 -16.77 -15.02
C GLU A 31 11.52 -15.55 -14.43
N ARG A 32 10.27 -15.65 -13.96
CA ARG A 32 9.47 -14.46 -13.55
C ARG A 32 9.15 -14.40 -12.06
N ARG A 33 10.21 -14.43 -11.24
CA ARG A 33 10.15 -14.20 -9.79
C ARG A 33 9.93 -12.74 -9.40
N THR A 34 10.05 -11.81 -10.34
CA THR A 34 9.85 -10.39 -10.09
C THR A 34 8.91 -9.80 -11.13
N MET A 35 8.06 -8.88 -10.69
CA MET A 35 7.24 -8.05 -11.57
C MET A 35 7.35 -6.60 -11.10
N LEU A 36 7.53 -5.69 -12.05
CA LEU A 36 7.68 -4.26 -11.84
C LEU A 36 6.44 -3.57 -12.39
N VAL A 37 5.81 -2.71 -11.59
CA VAL A 37 4.62 -1.96 -12.00
C VAL A 37 4.85 -0.48 -11.79
N ARG A 38 4.81 0.29 -12.88
CA ARG A 38 4.68 1.74 -12.81
C ARG A 38 3.20 2.08 -12.92
N GLY A 39 2.70 2.93 -12.05
CA GLY A 39 1.32 3.39 -12.17
C GLY A 39 1.22 4.87 -11.90
N VAL A 40 0.56 5.60 -12.78
CA VAL A 40 0.34 7.05 -12.62
C VAL A 40 -0.50 7.33 -11.37
N PHE A 41 -0.63 8.60 -10.97
CA PHE A 41 -1.56 8.98 -9.91
C PHE A 41 -2.99 8.52 -10.22
N GLY A 42 -3.74 8.09 -9.22
CA GLY A 42 -5.13 7.67 -9.42
C GLY A 42 -5.34 6.40 -10.26
N SER A 43 -4.28 5.70 -10.69
CA SER A 43 -4.37 4.50 -11.53
C SER A 43 -4.87 3.23 -10.84
N GLY A 44 -5.11 3.30 -9.53
CA GLY A 44 -5.59 2.16 -8.76
C GLY A 44 -4.49 1.16 -8.37
N LYS A 45 -3.23 1.59 -8.19
CA LYS A 45 -2.12 0.77 -7.67
C LYS A 45 -2.53 -0.06 -6.45
N SER A 46 -2.98 0.58 -5.36
CA SER A 46 -3.40 -0.10 -4.13
C SER A 46 -4.63 -1.01 -4.32
N ARG A 47 -5.56 -0.66 -5.23
CA ARG A 47 -6.68 -1.55 -5.61
C ARG A 47 -6.18 -2.80 -6.32
N THR A 48 -5.21 -2.65 -7.22
CA THR A 48 -4.59 -3.75 -7.97
C THR A 48 -3.84 -4.69 -7.02
N LEU A 49 -3.10 -4.13 -6.05
CA LEU A 49 -2.45 -4.90 -4.99
C LEU A 49 -3.47 -5.70 -4.16
N ALA A 50 -4.58 -5.08 -3.75
CA ALA A 50 -5.65 -5.78 -3.03
C ALA A 50 -6.23 -6.94 -3.85
N SER A 51 -6.52 -6.74 -5.14
CA SER A 51 -6.99 -7.83 -6.02
C SER A 51 -5.94 -8.93 -6.23
N CYS A 52 -4.65 -8.58 -6.32
CA CYS A 52 -3.56 -9.57 -6.35
C CYS A 52 -3.58 -10.44 -5.09
N ILE A 53 -3.71 -9.83 -3.91
CA ILE A 53 -3.72 -10.54 -2.62
C ILE A 53 -4.88 -11.54 -2.56
N VAL A 54 -6.12 -11.11 -2.87
CA VAL A 54 -7.30 -11.98 -2.82
C VAL A 54 -7.18 -13.13 -3.82
N MET A 55 -6.75 -12.84 -5.05
CA MET A 55 -6.55 -13.86 -6.08
C MET A 55 -5.47 -14.88 -5.68
N LEU A 56 -4.33 -14.39 -5.16
CA LEU A 56 -3.26 -15.26 -4.68
C LEU A 56 -3.73 -16.13 -3.52
N ASP A 57 -4.41 -15.56 -2.51
CA ASP A 57 -4.95 -16.32 -1.39
C ASP A 57 -5.89 -17.44 -1.85
N ARG A 58 -6.82 -17.12 -2.77
CA ARG A 58 -7.75 -18.09 -3.34
C ARG A 58 -7.03 -19.24 -4.05
N LEU A 59 -6.07 -18.92 -4.91
CA LEU A 59 -5.32 -19.92 -5.68
C LEU A 59 -4.40 -20.77 -4.81
N LEU A 60 -3.71 -20.16 -3.85
CA LEU A 60 -2.85 -20.87 -2.90
C LEU A 60 -3.69 -21.79 -2.01
N THR A 61 -4.84 -21.32 -1.51
CA THR A 61 -5.75 -22.10 -0.68
C THR A 61 -6.33 -23.28 -1.45
N ALA A 62 -6.77 -23.10 -2.69
CA ALA A 62 -7.25 -24.19 -3.54
C ALA A 62 -6.19 -25.29 -3.76
N ARG A 63 -4.91 -24.93 -3.70
CA ARG A 63 -3.77 -25.84 -3.86
C ARG A 63 -3.20 -26.36 -2.54
N LYS A 64 -3.80 -26.00 -1.40
CA LYS A 64 -3.26 -26.28 -0.05
C LYS A 64 -1.82 -25.80 0.12
N ASP A 65 -1.47 -24.71 -0.56
CA ASP A 65 -0.14 -24.10 -0.52
C ASP A 65 -0.02 -23.19 0.73
N PRO A 66 0.94 -23.46 1.63
CA PRO A 66 1.09 -22.72 2.87
C PRO A 66 1.79 -21.36 2.72
N ARG A 67 2.29 -21.01 1.52
CA ARG A 67 3.04 -19.76 1.30
C ARG A 67 2.26 -18.52 1.74
N ARG A 68 2.90 -17.68 2.55
CA ARG A 68 2.33 -16.41 3.04
C ARG A 68 2.72 -15.25 2.14
N ILE A 69 1.92 -14.19 2.26
CA ILE A 69 2.05 -12.96 1.48
C ILE A 69 2.47 -11.84 2.44
N LEU A 70 3.46 -11.04 2.05
CA LEU A 70 3.81 -9.78 2.70
C LEU A 70 3.32 -8.62 1.82
N LEU A 71 2.60 -7.68 2.40
CA LEU A 71 2.45 -6.33 1.87
C LEU A 71 3.35 -5.40 2.67
N VAL A 72 4.23 -4.66 1.99
CA VAL A 72 5.07 -3.65 2.62
C VAL A 72 4.89 -2.30 1.93
N CYS A 73 4.72 -1.24 2.72
CA CYS A 73 4.61 0.13 2.22
C CYS A 73 5.54 1.06 3.03
N GLN A 74 5.75 2.28 2.55
CA GLN A 74 6.55 3.27 3.28
C GLN A 74 5.81 3.86 4.49
N THR A 75 4.50 4.06 4.41
CA THR A 75 3.73 4.78 5.44
C THR A 75 2.56 3.94 5.98
N ASN A 76 2.16 4.21 7.22
CA ASN A 76 0.98 3.58 7.83
C ASN A 76 -0.28 3.79 6.99
N VAL A 77 -0.47 4.99 6.46
CA VAL A 77 -1.61 5.36 5.62
C VAL A 77 -1.67 4.51 4.34
N ALA A 78 -0.52 4.26 3.70
CA ALA A 78 -0.47 3.39 2.52
C ALA A 78 -0.85 1.95 2.85
N VAL A 79 -0.31 1.40 3.95
CA VAL A 79 -0.69 0.06 4.42
C VAL A 79 -2.19 0.01 4.75
N ASP A 80 -2.71 1.01 5.48
CA ASP A 80 -4.12 1.09 5.90
C ASP A 80 -5.04 1.17 4.67
N GLY A 81 -4.67 1.94 3.66
CA GLY A 81 -5.46 2.09 2.43
C GLY A 81 -5.66 0.77 1.69
N VAL A 82 -4.63 -0.06 1.57
CA VAL A 82 -4.76 -1.40 0.95
C VAL A 82 -5.63 -2.31 1.83
N LEU A 83 -5.38 -2.35 3.15
CA LEU A 83 -6.13 -3.20 4.08
C LEU A 83 -7.61 -2.81 4.17
N GLN A 84 -7.92 -1.52 4.12
CA GLN A 84 -9.31 -1.05 4.03
C GLN A 84 -9.96 -1.43 2.72
N SER A 85 -9.23 -1.41 1.60
CA SER A 85 -9.74 -1.90 0.32
C SER A 85 -10.08 -3.40 0.40
N LEU A 86 -9.26 -4.19 1.09
CA LEU A 86 -9.52 -5.61 1.32
C LEU A 86 -10.78 -5.82 2.18
N LEU A 87 -10.88 -5.15 3.33
CA LEU A 87 -12.03 -5.29 4.22
C LEU A 87 -13.33 -4.80 3.59
N LYS A 88 -13.36 -3.54 3.14
CA LYS A 88 -14.62 -2.85 2.79
C LYS A 88 -15.11 -3.20 1.39
N ARG A 89 -14.21 -3.49 0.44
CA ARG A 89 -14.59 -3.73 -0.97
C ARG A 89 -14.61 -5.20 -1.33
N GLN A 90 -13.71 -5.99 -0.76
CA GLN A 90 -13.59 -7.42 -1.09
C GLN A 90 -14.17 -8.32 -0.01
N GLY A 91 -14.55 -7.78 1.15
CA GLY A 91 -15.00 -8.58 2.30
C GLY A 91 -13.93 -9.55 2.81
N TRP A 92 -12.65 -9.26 2.53
CA TRP A 92 -11.54 -10.17 2.78
C TRP A 92 -10.74 -9.70 4.00
N ASP A 93 -10.56 -10.59 4.97
CA ASP A 93 -10.06 -10.21 6.30
C ASP A 93 -8.95 -11.12 6.85
N ASN A 94 -8.41 -12.02 6.02
CA ASN A 94 -7.35 -12.97 6.37
C ASN A 94 -5.96 -12.31 6.40
N PHE A 95 -5.83 -11.27 7.21
CA PHE A 95 -4.59 -10.50 7.36
C PHE A 95 -4.26 -10.10 8.78
N ALA A 96 -2.97 -9.90 9.01
CA ALA A 96 -2.41 -9.22 10.16
C ALA A 96 -1.74 -7.91 9.76
N ARG A 97 -2.03 -6.83 10.48
CA ARG A 97 -1.32 -5.56 10.33
C ARG A 97 -0.24 -5.44 11.41
N LEU A 98 1.03 -5.42 11.04
CA LEU A 98 2.14 -5.31 11.98
C LEU A 98 2.57 -3.85 12.14
N GLY A 99 2.64 -3.36 13.38
CA GLY A 99 3.14 -2.01 13.66
C GLY A 99 2.64 -1.43 14.98
N SER A 100 2.96 -0.16 15.20
CA SER A 100 2.42 0.60 16.34
C SER A 100 0.92 0.83 16.19
N PHE A 101 0.18 0.96 17.29
CA PHE A 101 -1.23 1.40 17.26
C PHE A 101 -1.39 2.88 16.89
N ARG A 102 -0.30 3.65 16.91
CA ARG A 102 -0.28 5.08 16.57
C ARG A 102 -0.43 5.25 15.06
N GLY A 103 -1.43 6.05 14.65
CA GLY A 103 -1.67 6.35 13.24
C GLY A 103 -2.23 5.18 12.42
N VAL A 104 -2.79 4.17 13.09
CA VAL A 104 -3.52 3.06 12.45
C VAL A 104 -5.00 3.39 12.38
N ASP A 105 -5.65 3.07 11.27
CA ASP A 105 -7.09 3.25 11.15
C ASP A 105 -7.86 2.44 12.22
N PRO A 106 -8.86 3.02 12.92
CA PRO A 106 -9.56 2.33 13.99
C PRO A 106 -10.17 0.98 13.58
N ALA A 107 -10.64 0.85 12.34
CA ALA A 107 -11.24 -0.39 11.84
C ALA A 107 -10.23 -1.55 11.75
N LEU A 108 -8.94 -1.26 11.78
CA LEU A 108 -7.86 -2.23 11.64
C LEU A 108 -7.26 -2.68 12.97
N LEU A 109 -7.60 -2.02 14.09
CA LEU A 109 -7.02 -2.31 15.41
C LEU A 109 -7.23 -3.76 15.88
N TYR A 110 -8.37 -4.37 15.53
CA TYR A 110 -8.66 -5.78 15.83
C TYR A 110 -7.79 -6.78 15.06
N ARG A 111 -7.04 -6.32 14.06
CA ARG A 111 -6.08 -7.12 13.28
C ARG A 111 -4.65 -6.58 13.41
N THR A 112 -4.43 -5.60 14.29
CA THR A 112 -3.11 -5.01 14.50
C THR A 112 -2.30 -5.80 15.52
N VAL A 113 -1.11 -6.20 15.12
CA VAL A 113 -0.09 -6.86 15.92
C VAL A 113 0.90 -5.79 16.39
N SER A 114 0.93 -5.56 17.70
CA SER A 114 1.91 -4.65 18.32
C SER A 114 3.33 -5.21 18.18
N LEU A 115 4.29 -4.30 18.09
CA LEU A 115 5.72 -4.59 18.13
C LEU A 115 6.24 -4.78 19.58
N SER A 116 5.39 -4.58 20.59
CA SER A 116 5.75 -4.77 21.98
C SER A 116 5.97 -6.25 22.32
N LYS A 117 7.03 -6.53 23.09
CA LYS A 117 7.38 -7.89 23.55
C LYS A 117 6.33 -8.50 24.50
N THR A 118 5.62 -7.66 25.25
CA THR A 118 4.61 -8.10 26.22
C THR A 118 3.24 -7.53 25.92
N ARG A 119 2.21 -8.31 26.26
CA ARG A 119 0.81 -7.87 26.13
C ARG A 119 0.52 -6.61 26.95
N GLN A 120 1.08 -6.50 28.16
CA GLN A 120 0.89 -5.33 29.02
C GLN A 120 1.44 -4.06 28.36
N SER A 121 2.63 -4.15 27.75
CA SER A 121 3.20 -3.02 26.99
C SER A 121 2.33 -2.67 25.77
N ALA A 122 1.83 -3.67 25.04
CA ALA A 122 0.92 -3.44 23.92
C ALA A 122 -0.41 -2.78 24.35
N VAL A 123 -0.97 -3.17 25.50
CA VAL A 123 -2.16 -2.52 26.07
C VAL A 123 -1.86 -1.06 26.42
N LYS A 124 -0.73 -0.79 27.07
CA LYS A 124 -0.31 0.58 27.40
C LYS A 124 -0.18 1.44 26.13
N GLU A 125 0.52 0.92 25.12
CA GLU A 125 0.69 1.58 23.83
C GLU A 125 -0.64 1.90 23.16
N LEU A 126 -1.57 0.93 23.14
CA LEU A 126 -2.90 1.12 22.57
C LEU A 126 -3.67 2.20 23.33
N THR A 127 -3.70 2.15 24.66
CA THR A 127 -4.39 3.14 25.50
C THR A 127 -3.87 4.56 25.24
N GLU A 128 -2.55 4.75 25.14
CA GLU A 128 -1.95 6.04 24.76
C GLU A 128 -2.36 6.47 23.35
N ALA A 129 -2.43 5.53 22.39
CA ALA A 129 -2.84 5.83 21.02
C ALA A 129 -4.32 6.23 20.91
N LEU A 130 -5.18 5.81 21.86
CA LEU A 130 -6.60 6.18 21.88
C LEU A 130 -6.82 7.64 22.28
N GLN A 131 -5.95 8.23 23.11
CA GLN A 131 -6.13 9.59 23.62
C GLN A 131 -6.23 10.67 22.52
N ARG A 132 -5.68 10.37 21.32
CA ARG A 132 -5.70 11.27 20.16
C ARG A 132 -6.94 11.08 19.26
N ARG A 133 -7.91 10.26 19.66
CA ARG A 133 -9.08 9.89 18.83
C ARG A 133 -10.37 10.56 19.32
N PRO A 134 -11.42 10.62 18.49
CA PRO A 134 -12.74 11.10 18.92
C PRO A 134 -13.30 10.33 20.15
N PRO A 135 -14.04 10.99 21.07
CA PRO A 135 -14.51 10.39 22.33
C PRO A 135 -15.37 9.13 22.16
N ASP A 136 -16.20 9.08 21.12
CA ASP A 136 -17.05 7.95 20.76
C ASP A 136 -16.22 6.71 20.40
N VAL A 137 -15.18 6.91 19.59
CA VAL A 137 -14.22 5.85 19.21
C VAL A 137 -13.42 5.39 20.43
N GLN A 138 -13.04 6.30 21.33
CA GLN A 138 -12.34 5.96 22.57
C GLN A 138 -13.18 5.05 23.46
N ALA A 139 -14.46 5.40 23.70
CA ALA A 139 -15.34 4.63 24.56
C ALA A 139 -15.54 3.19 24.06
N ALA A 140 -15.80 3.03 22.76
CA ALA A 140 -15.98 1.72 22.13
C ALA A 140 -14.72 0.83 22.27
N LEU A 141 -13.54 1.40 22.02
CA LEU A 141 -12.27 0.66 22.06
C LEU A 141 -11.80 0.39 23.48
N LYS A 142 -12.03 1.31 24.44
CA LYS A 142 -11.72 1.09 25.86
C LYS A 142 -12.49 -0.11 26.41
N SER A 143 -13.78 -0.20 26.10
CA SER A 143 -14.60 -1.36 26.47
C SER A 143 -14.04 -2.69 25.91
N ALA A 144 -13.46 -2.67 24.70
CA ALA A 144 -12.82 -3.86 24.12
C ALA A 144 -11.47 -4.19 24.78
N ILE A 145 -10.72 -3.19 25.26
CA ILE A 145 -9.48 -3.39 26.03
C ILE A 145 -9.79 -4.00 27.39
N ASP A 146 -10.78 -3.46 28.10
CA ASP A 146 -11.18 -3.92 29.44
C ASP A 146 -11.67 -5.37 29.39
N ARG A 147 -12.37 -5.76 28.31
CA ARG A 147 -12.75 -7.17 28.04
C ARG A 147 -11.60 -8.07 27.58
N GLY A 148 -10.39 -7.54 27.43
CA GLY A 148 -9.22 -8.28 26.96
C GLY A 148 -9.27 -8.71 25.49
N ILE A 149 -10.16 -8.13 24.68
CA ILE A 149 -10.26 -8.39 23.24
C ILE A 149 -9.12 -7.69 22.50
N LEU A 150 -8.88 -6.42 22.86
CA LEU A 150 -7.78 -5.62 22.34
C LEU A 150 -6.62 -5.49 23.34
N PRO A 151 -5.37 -5.43 22.87
CA PRO A 151 -4.95 -5.77 21.51
C PRO A 151 -5.12 -7.28 21.23
N PRO A 152 -5.15 -7.73 19.97
CA PRO A 152 -5.21 -9.15 19.62
C PRO A 152 -4.04 -9.93 20.22
N LYS A 153 -4.24 -11.23 20.51
CA LYS A 153 -3.14 -12.09 20.98
C LYS A 153 -2.12 -12.31 19.87
N SER A 154 -0.84 -12.15 20.18
CA SER A 154 0.29 -12.24 19.24
C SER A 154 0.53 -13.63 18.64
N VAL A 155 -0.23 -14.66 19.01
CA VAL A 155 -0.10 -16.00 18.39
C VAL A 155 -1.04 -16.15 17.19
N VAL A 156 -2.15 -15.41 17.18
CA VAL A 156 -3.22 -15.57 16.18
C VAL A 156 -2.75 -15.13 14.79
N TRP A 157 -1.86 -14.14 14.72
CA TRP A 157 -1.48 -13.54 13.45
C TRP A 157 -0.63 -14.44 12.54
N ARG A 158 0.06 -15.43 13.11
CA ARG A 158 0.92 -16.35 12.34
C ARG A 158 0.10 -17.21 11.37
N ARG A 159 -1.20 -17.35 11.61
CA ARG A 159 -2.13 -18.11 10.76
C ARG A 159 -2.67 -17.30 9.58
N HIS A 160 -2.50 -15.98 9.58
CA HIS A 160 -3.02 -15.15 8.51
C HIS A 160 -2.20 -15.30 7.22
N ARG A 161 -2.91 -15.34 6.09
CA ARG A 161 -2.30 -15.39 4.75
C ARG A 161 -1.43 -14.16 4.50
N LEU A 162 -1.95 -12.98 4.82
CA LEU A 162 -1.26 -11.71 4.63
C LEU A 162 -0.68 -11.18 5.93
N LEU A 163 0.60 -10.81 5.89
CA LEU A 163 1.21 -9.89 6.83
C LEU A 163 1.34 -8.53 6.12
N ALA A 164 0.89 -7.45 6.74
CA ALA A 164 0.96 -6.11 6.18
C ALA A 164 1.70 -5.19 7.14
N ALA A 165 2.76 -4.52 6.69
CA ALA A 165 3.63 -3.74 7.56
C ALA A 165 4.21 -2.52 6.84
N THR A 166 4.71 -1.54 7.59
CA THR A 166 5.71 -0.63 7.04
C THR A 166 7.08 -1.28 7.03
N THR A 167 8.02 -0.78 6.23
CA THR A 167 9.41 -1.24 6.26
C THR A 167 10.04 -1.10 7.65
N ALA A 168 9.79 0.02 8.32
CA ALA A 168 10.25 0.26 9.70
C ALA A 168 9.62 -0.70 10.72
N ALA A 169 8.31 -0.99 10.60
CA ALA A 169 7.65 -1.95 11.48
C ALA A 169 8.19 -3.38 11.29
N LEU A 170 8.46 -3.76 10.05
CA LEU A 170 9.06 -5.06 9.73
C LEU A 170 10.49 -5.19 10.28
N ASP A 171 11.25 -4.10 10.30
CA ASP A 171 12.58 -4.07 10.90
C ASP A 171 12.53 -4.22 12.43
N ALA A 172 11.64 -3.48 13.10
CA ALA A 172 11.41 -3.58 14.55
C ALA A 172 10.81 -4.92 15.01
N ALA A 173 10.31 -5.73 14.08
CA ALA A 173 9.67 -7.01 14.32
C ALA A 173 10.65 -8.19 14.45
N GLU A 174 11.96 -7.95 14.41
CA GLU A 174 13.00 -9.00 14.44
C GLU A 174 12.82 -10.02 15.58
N HIS A 175 12.41 -9.55 16.75
CA HIS A 175 12.18 -10.39 17.93
C HIS A 175 11.09 -11.45 17.76
N PHE A 176 10.24 -11.38 16.73
CA PHE A 176 9.28 -12.44 16.42
C PHE A 176 9.92 -13.69 15.80
N GLY A 177 11.16 -13.58 15.31
CA GLY A 177 11.91 -14.65 14.67
C GLY A 177 11.65 -14.77 13.17
N ALA A 178 12.64 -15.29 12.45
CA ALA A 178 12.62 -15.40 10.98
C ALA A 178 11.43 -16.24 10.47
N ASP A 179 11.13 -17.37 11.11
CA ASP A 179 10.03 -18.25 10.71
C ASP A 179 8.66 -17.56 10.77
N ALA A 180 8.46 -16.72 11.79
CA ALA A 180 7.20 -16.01 11.96
C ALA A 180 7.02 -14.91 10.90
N LEU A 181 8.12 -14.34 10.42
CA LEU A 181 8.13 -13.29 9.39
C LEU A 181 8.27 -13.85 7.97
N HIS A 182 8.48 -15.17 7.81
CA HIS A 182 8.68 -15.78 6.50
C HIS A 182 7.45 -15.61 5.60
N CYS A 183 7.64 -14.85 4.52
CA CYS A 183 6.63 -14.49 3.53
C CYS A 183 7.27 -14.55 2.14
N PRO A 184 7.20 -15.69 1.44
CA PRO A 184 7.89 -15.88 0.17
C PRO A 184 7.29 -15.06 -0.99
N ILE A 185 6.05 -14.57 -0.85
CA ILE A 185 5.44 -13.66 -1.84
C ILE A 185 5.39 -12.26 -1.24
N VAL A 186 6.05 -11.29 -1.87
CA VAL A 186 6.14 -9.90 -1.36
C VAL A 186 5.54 -8.92 -2.37
N LEU A 187 4.69 -8.03 -1.88
CA LEU A 187 4.12 -6.92 -2.63
C LEU A 187 4.60 -5.63 -1.96
N VAL A 188 5.23 -4.76 -2.74
CA VAL A 188 5.75 -3.46 -2.29
C VAL A 188 4.90 -2.36 -2.92
N ASP A 189 4.19 -1.57 -2.11
CA ASP A 189 3.50 -0.36 -2.56
C ASP A 189 4.39 0.88 -2.34
N GLU A 190 4.21 1.90 -3.19
CA GLU A 190 4.99 3.14 -3.16
C GLU A 190 6.51 2.89 -3.13
N ALA A 191 6.98 1.89 -3.89
CA ALA A 191 8.37 1.47 -3.92
C ALA A 191 9.35 2.58 -4.32
N THR A 192 8.88 3.61 -5.03
CA THR A 192 9.69 4.76 -5.44
C THR A 192 10.00 5.72 -4.30
N GLN A 193 9.25 5.63 -3.19
CA GLN A 193 9.52 6.40 -1.96
C GLN A 193 10.48 5.66 -1.01
N LEU A 194 10.88 4.44 -1.35
CA LEU A 194 11.76 3.58 -0.55
C LEU A 194 13.16 3.52 -1.14
N THR A 195 14.16 3.62 -0.28
CA THR A 195 15.54 3.38 -0.71
C THR A 195 15.71 1.92 -1.12
N GLU A 196 16.57 1.67 -2.10
CA GLU A 196 16.85 0.29 -2.53
C GLU A 196 17.33 -0.63 -1.38
N PRO A 197 18.23 -0.19 -0.48
CA PRO A 197 18.60 -0.99 0.69
C PRO A 197 17.42 -1.35 1.59
N ALA A 198 16.44 -0.45 1.79
CA ALA A 198 15.28 -0.74 2.61
C ALA A 198 14.44 -1.88 2.03
N ILE A 199 14.17 -1.86 0.72
CA ILE A 199 13.46 -2.95 0.04
C ILE A 199 14.28 -4.23 0.09
N PHE A 200 15.59 -4.17 -0.18
CA PHE A 200 16.47 -5.33 -0.16
C PHE A 200 16.49 -6.03 1.21
N CYS A 201 16.65 -5.27 2.30
CA CYS A 201 16.59 -5.80 3.65
C CYS A 201 15.25 -6.45 3.96
N CYS A 202 14.13 -5.85 3.53
CA CYS A 202 12.80 -6.43 3.69
C CYS A 202 12.69 -7.77 2.97
N LEU A 203 13.08 -7.83 1.68
CA LEU A 203 13.02 -9.05 0.87
C LEU A 203 13.86 -10.18 1.48
N ARG A 204 15.08 -9.88 1.92
CA ARG A 204 15.97 -10.86 2.58
C ARG A 204 15.37 -11.38 3.87
N ARG A 205 14.88 -10.48 4.73
CA ARG A 205 14.36 -10.80 6.06
C ARG A 205 13.18 -11.77 6.03
N VAL A 206 12.31 -11.65 5.03
CA VAL A 206 11.13 -12.51 4.92
C VAL A 206 11.34 -13.73 4.03
N GLY A 207 12.56 -13.94 3.49
CA GLY A 207 12.85 -15.04 2.58
C GLY A 207 12.04 -14.94 1.29
N ALA A 208 11.95 -13.74 0.70
CA ALA A 208 11.19 -13.49 -0.50
C ALA A 208 11.68 -14.35 -1.68
N GLN A 209 10.74 -15.04 -2.32
CA GLN A 209 10.96 -15.82 -3.54
C GLN A 209 10.34 -15.14 -4.75
N GLN A 210 9.25 -14.39 -4.53
CA GLN A 210 8.48 -13.66 -5.53
C GLN A 210 8.24 -12.23 -5.05
N ALA A 211 8.40 -11.24 -5.94
CA ALA A 211 8.25 -9.83 -5.60
C ALA A 211 7.47 -9.03 -6.66
N LEU A 212 6.40 -8.36 -6.24
CA LEU A 212 5.69 -7.33 -7.02
C LEU A 212 6.10 -5.96 -6.49
N ILE A 213 6.81 -5.17 -7.30
CA ILE A 213 7.32 -3.86 -6.91
C ILE A 213 6.51 -2.80 -7.64
N VAL A 214 5.69 -2.05 -6.91
CA VAL A 214 4.73 -1.08 -7.46
C VAL A 214 5.09 0.32 -7.00
N GLY A 215 5.06 1.29 -7.91
CA GLY A 215 5.34 2.68 -7.57
C GLY A 215 5.14 3.64 -8.74
N ASP A 216 5.56 4.88 -8.54
CA ASP A 216 5.50 5.94 -9.55
C ASP A 216 6.78 6.77 -9.54
N PRO A 217 7.67 6.59 -10.53
CA PRO A 217 8.93 7.34 -10.60
C PRO A 217 8.76 8.84 -10.86
N ARG A 218 7.55 9.28 -11.23
CA ARG A 218 7.24 10.71 -11.41
C ARG A 218 6.73 11.37 -10.12
N GLN A 219 6.62 10.60 -9.03
CA GLN A 219 6.27 11.11 -7.71
C GLN A 219 7.51 11.24 -6.81
N LEU A 220 7.30 11.32 -5.49
CA LEU A 220 8.37 11.56 -4.53
C LEU A 220 9.43 10.46 -4.57
N PRO A 221 10.73 10.82 -4.65
CA PRO A 221 11.82 9.85 -4.49
C PRO A 221 12.04 9.50 -3.01
N PRO A 222 12.91 8.54 -2.70
CA PRO A 222 13.31 8.25 -1.33
C PRO A 222 13.94 9.48 -0.67
N ARG A 223 13.54 9.74 0.58
CA ARG A 223 14.17 10.79 1.40
C ARG A 223 15.50 10.28 1.93
N ALA A 224 16.59 10.69 1.30
CA ALA A 224 17.94 10.37 1.70
C ALA A 224 18.88 11.58 1.54
N GLU A 225 19.82 11.73 2.48
CA GLU A 225 20.87 12.75 2.40
C GLU A 225 21.80 12.47 1.22
N HIS A 226 22.27 11.22 1.10
CA HIS A 226 23.11 10.80 0.00
C HIS A 226 22.32 10.62 -1.30
N ALA A 227 22.73 11.35 -2.35
CA ALA A 227 22.09 11.33 -3.66
C ALA A 227 22.01 9.92 -4.27
N ALA A 228 23.02 9.06 -4.05
CA ALA A 228 23.04 7.69 -4.53
C ALA A 228 21.88 6.83 -4.00
N LEU A 229 21.30 7.19 -2.84
CA LEU A 229 20.17 6.48 -2.23
C LEU A 229 18.80 7.01 -2.67
N ARG A 230 18.76 8.07 -3.49
CA ARG A 230 17.52 8.66 -4.01
C ARG A 230 17.01 7.95 -5.27
N ARG A 231 17.78 7.02 -5.83
CA ARG A 231 17.30 6.13 -6.88
C ARG A 231 16.66 4.91 -6.24
N SER A 232 15.37 4.68 -6.51
CA SER A 232 14.65 3.54 -5.97
C SER A 232 15.01 2.23 -6.68
N MET A 233 14.74 1.10 -6.03
CA MET A 233 14.87 -0.23 -6.64
C MET A 233 14.00 -0.36 -7.89
N LEU A 234 12.79 0.22 -7.88
CA LEU A 234 11.88 0.18 -9.03
C LEU A 234 12.50 0.88 -10.24
N GLU A 235 13.06 2.08 -10.07
CA GLU A 235 13.69 2.83 -11.15
C GLU A 235 14.88 2.07 -11.74
N ARG A 236 15.79 1.59 -10.89
CA ARG A 236 16.96 0.84 -11.34
C ARG A 236 16.59 -0.44 -12.07
N LEU A 237 15.70 -1.26 -11.49
CA LEU A 237 15.28 -2.50 -12.12
C LEU A 237 14.48 -2.27 -13.39
N TRP A 238 13.72 -1.17 -13.46
CA TRP A 238 12.97 -0.83 -14.66
C TRP A 238 13.89 -0.57 -15.83
N GLU A 239 15.04 0.07 -15.65
CA GLU A 239 15.98 0.29 -16.76
C GLU A 239 16.69 -1.01 -17.18
N GLN A 240 16.98 -1.90 -16.23
CA GLN A 240 17.83 -3.07 -16.44
C GLN A 240 17.09 -4.34 -16.87
N ARG A 241 15.81 -4.51 -16.52
CA ARG A 241 15.05 -5.75 -16.77
C ARG A 241 14.28 -5.69 -18.08
N PRO A 242 14.14 -6.76 -18.86
CA PRO A 242 13.34 -6.76 -20.08
C PRO A 242 11.87 -6.35 -19.85
N GLU A 243 11.19 -5.88 -20.90
CA GLU A 243 9.79 -5.45 -20.85
C GLU A 243 8.84 -6.55 -20.34
N THR A 244 9.20 -7.82 -20.51
CA THR A 244 8.43 -8.97 -20.00
C THR A 244 8.26 -9.00 -18.48
N PHE A 245 9.03 -8.19 -17.74
CA PHE A 245 8.94 -8.01 -16.28
C PHE A 245 8.15 -6.77 -15.87
N ARG A 246 7.77 -5.92 -16.84
CA ARG A 246 7.25 -4.58 -16.62
C ARG A 246 5.76 -4.53 -16.96
N ALA A 247 5.01 -3.76 -16.19
CA ALA A 247 3.63 -3.40 -16.51
C ALA A 247 3.38 -1.93 -16.16
N GLU A 248 2.54 -1.27 -16.93
CA GLU A 248 2.16 0.11 -16.72
C GLU A 248 0.66 0.23 -16.45
N LEU A 249 0.30 1.04 -15.45
CA LEU A 249 -1.06 1.48 -15.18
C LEU A 249 -1.14 2.97 -15.58
N ALA A 250 -1.55 3.22 -16.82
CA ALA A 250 -1.57 4.54 -17.44
C ALA A 250 -2.92 5.26 -17.29
N THR A 251 -3.98 4.52 -16.95
CA THR A 251 -5.33 5.07 -16.83
C THR A 251 -5.63 5.53 -15.41
N GLN A 252 -5.93 6.81 -15.20
CA GLN A 252 -6.29 7.40 -13.91
C GLN A 252 -7.81 7.44 -13.69
N TYR A 253 -8.26 7.25 -12.45
CA TYR A 253 -9.69 7.23 -12.06
C TYR A 253 -10.01 8.23 -10.93
N ARG A 254 -9.09 9.14 -10.60
CA ARG A 254 -9.19 10.02 -9.43
C ARG A 254 -9.78 11.37 -9.78
N CYS A 255 -9.19 12.09 -10.73
CA CYS A 255 -9.53 13.50 -10.99
C CYS A 255 -10.23 13.68 -12.34
N HIS A 256 -10.77 14.88 -12.54
CA HIS A 256 -11.40 15.32 -13.78
C HIS A 256 -10.43 15.21 -14.97
N PRO A 257 -10.88 14.84 -16.19
CA PRO A 257 -10.03 14.70 -17.37
C PRO A 257 -9.10 15.89 -17.65
N MET A 258 -9.58 17.13 -17.54
CA MET A 258 -8.76 18.33 -17.70
C MET A 258 -7.55 18.41 -16.73
N ILE A 259 -7.74 18.03 -15.46
CA ILE A 259 -6.65 18.01 -14.46
C ILE A 259 -5.66 16.89 -14.82
N ALA A 260 -6.19 15.74 -15.24
CA ALA A 260 -5.40 14.60 -15.67
C ALA A 260 -4.53 14.93 -16.90
N GLU A 261 -5.09 15.64 -17.87
CA GLU A 261 -4.40 16.10 -19.08
C GLU A 261 -3.23 17.03 -18.73
N LEU A 262 -3.46 18.03 -17.87
CA LEU A 262 -2.39 18.92 -17.40
C LEU A 262 -1.24 18.15 -16.75
N GLY A 263 -1.55 17.26 -15.81
CA GLY A 263 -0.53 16.42 -15.16
C GLY A 263 0.15 15.46 -16.14
N GLY A 264 -0.61 14.93 -17.10
CA GLY A 264 -0.14 14.05 -18.17
C GLY A 264 0.88 14.71 -19.09
N ALA A 265 0.61 15.95 -19.50
CA ALA A 265 1.51 16.75 -20.32
C ALA A 265 2.80 17.11 -19.59
N LEU A 266 2.71 17.52 -18.31
CA LEU A 266 3.87 17.98 -17.54
C LEU A 266 4.81 16.85 -17.10
N PHE A 267 4.27 15.69 -16.69
CA PHE A 267 5.06 14.67 -15.99
C PHE A 267 5.10 13.30 -16.67
N TYR A 268 4.11 13.00 -17.53
CA TYR A 268 3.92 11.66 -18.09
C TYR A 268 3.95 11.66 -19.62
N GLY A 269 4.54 12.68 -20.27
CA GLY A 269 4.74 12.67 -21.73
C GLY A 269 3.49 12.38 -22.56
N GLY A 270 2.31 12.74 -22.05
CA GLY A 270 1.02 12.60 -22.75
C GLY A 270 0.42 11.18 -22.82
N PHE A 271 1.03 10.13 -22.25
CA PHE A 271 0.45 8.77 -22.32
C PHE A 271 -0.63 8.49 -21.27
N LEU A 272 -0.80 9.40 -20.30
CA LEU A 272 -1.79 9.28 -19.23
C LEU A 272 -3.21 9.36 -19.79
N ARG A 273 -4.08 8.41 -19.40
CA ARG A 273 -5.47 8.33 -19.86
C ARG A 273 -6.44 8.60 -18.72
N SER A 274 -7.62 9.16 -19.02
CA SER A 274 -8.71 9.28 -18.05
C SER A 274 -9.67 8.11 -18.19
N GLY A 275 -9.88 7.37 -17.09
CA GLY A 275 -10.88 6.31 -16.99
C GLY A 275 -12.20 6.77 -16.37
N VAL A 276 -12.36 8.09 -16.18
CA VAL A 276 -13.58 8.76 -15.71
C VAL A 276 -13.92 9.90 -16.65
N SER A 277 -15.21 10.17 -16.80
CA SER A 277 -15.75 11.30 -17.55
C SER A 277 -15.70 12.60 -16.75
N ALA A 278 -15.88 13.73 -17.45
CA ALA A 278 -16.04 15.04 -16.82
C ALA A 278 -17.23 15.07 -15.84
N ALA A 279 -18.36 14.48 -16.24
CA ALA A 279 -19.58 14.43 -15.43
C ALA A 279 -19.39 13.66 -14.10
N GLU A 280 -18.61 12.57 -14.10
CA GLU A 280 -18.29 11.81 -12.88
C GLU A 280 -17.40 12.57 -11.88
N ARG A 281 -16.79 13.67 -12.32
CA ARG A 281 -15.89 14.52 -11.52
C ARG A 281 -16.24 16.00 -11.69
N ALA A 282 -17.54 16.30 -11.70
CA ALA A 282 -18.06 17.65 -11.83
C ALA A 282 -17.44 18.61 -10.79
N SER A 283 -17.32 19.88 -11.17
CA SER A 283 -16.74 20.90 -10.30
C SER A 283 -17.60 21.13 -9.06
N VAL A 284 -16.92 21.38 -7.93
CA VAL A 284 -17.59 21.81 -6.69
C VAL A 284 -18.22 23.20 -6.81
N LEU A 285 -17.86 23.96 -7.86
CA LEU A 285 -18.42 25.28 -8.18
C LEU A 285 -19.69 25.19 -9.05
N GLY A 286 -20.18 23.98 -9.35
CA GLY A 286 -21.33 23.73 -10.21
C GLY A 286 -20.98 22.90 -11.44
N ALA A 287 -21.99 22.35 -12.12
CA ALA A 287 -21.80 21.47 -13.28
C ALA A 287 -21.02 22.13 -14.43
N ASP A 288 -21.24 23.44 -14.64
CA ASP A 288 -20.54 24.26 -15.64
C ASP A 288 -19.33 25.01 -15.07
N GLY A 289 -19.03 24.84 -13.78
CA GLY A 289 -17.91 25.49 -13.12
C GLY A 289 -16.56 24.89 -13.56
N PRO A 290 -15.46 25.66 -13.53
CA PRO A 290 -14.16 25.14 -13.91
C PRO A 290 -13.70 24.03 -12.94
N PRO A 291 -13.08 22.94 -13.42
CA PRO A 291 -12.58 21.87 -12.54
C PRO A 291 -11.34 22.29 -11.73
N LEU A 292 -10.67 23.36 -12.14
CA LEU A 292 -9.50 23.94 -11.50
C LEU A 292 -9.61 25.46 -11.53
N ALA A 293 -9.45 26.10 -10.38
CA ALA A 293 -9.34 27.55 -10.26
C ALA A 293 -8.05 27.89 -9.51
N VAL A 294 -7.35 28.93 -9.97
CA VAL A 294 -6.16 29.46 -9.32
C VAL A 294 -6.52 30.83 -8.75
N ILE A 295 -6.46 30.95 -7.43
CA ILE A 295 -6.69 32.22 -6.72
C ILE A 295 -5.33 32.84 -6.46
N LEU A 296 -5.09 34.02 -7.03
CA LEU A 296 -3.88 34.79 -6.78
C LEU A 296 -4.05 35.55 -5.46
N SER A 297 -3.03 35.49 -4.62
CA SER A 297 -2.97 36.23 -3.36
C SER A 297 -1.67 37.02 -3.32
N ASP A 298 -1.77 38.30 -2.96
CA ASP A 298 -0.64 39.22 -2.80
C ASP A 298 -0.20 39.32 -1.32
N GLY A 299 -0.63 38.38 -0.48
CA GLY A 299 -0.26 38.33 0.93
C GLY A 299 1.24 38.12 1.14
N ALA A 300 1.73 38.55 2.30
CA ALA A 300 3.14 38.43 2.63
C ALA A 300 3.43 37.08 3.28
N GLU A 301 4.53 36.43 2.87
CA GLU A 301 5.07 35.27 3.57
C GLU A 301 5.74 35.72 4.89
N ARG A 302 5.47 34.98 5.97
CA ARG A 302 6.07 35.20 7.29
C ARG A 302 6.70 33.91 7.81
N ARG A 303 7.85 34.05 8.47
CA ARG A 303 8.51 32.91 9.13
C ARG A 303 7.83 32.58 10.45
N ALA A 304 7.38 31.34 10.60
CA ALA A 304 6.78 30.78 11.81
C ALA A 304 7.66 29.63 12.33
N GLY A 305 8.68 29.97 13.12
CA GLY A 305 9.67 29.01 13.62
C GLY A 305 10.52 28.39 12.50
N GLN A 306 10.33 27.09 12.27
CA GLN A 306 10.97 26.34 11.17
C GLN A 306 10.08 26.19 9.93
N SER A 307 8.89 26.80 9.93
CA SER A 307 7.96 26.82 8.80
C SER A 307 7.71 28.24 8.31
N TYR A 308 6.95 28.36 7.23
CA TYR A 308 6.42 29.61 6.71
C TYR A 308 4.89 29.61 6.82
N SER A 309 4.31 30.80 6.95
CA SER A 309 2.88 31.06 6.88
C SER A 309 2.62 32.20 5.88
N HIS A 310 1.43 32.21 5.29
CA HIS A 310 1.00 33.26 4.37
C HIS A 310 -0.23 33.93 4.96
N ASP A 311 -0.24 35.27 4.97
CA ASP A 311 -1.39 36.07 5.42
C ASP A 311 -2.56 35.99 4.44
#